data_AF-A0AAV8WQK6-F1
#
_entry.id   AF-A0AAV8WQK6-F1
#
_cell.length_a   1.000
_cell.length_b   1.000
_cell.length_c   1.000
_cell.angle_alpha   90.00
_cell.angle_beta   90.00
_cell.angle_gamma   90.00
#
_symmetry.space_group_name_H-M   'P 1'
#
loop_
_entity.id
_entity.type
_entity.pdbx_description
1 polymer ?
#
loop_
_entity_poly.entity_id
_entity_poly.type
_entity_poly.pdbx_seq_one_letter_code
_entity_poly.pdbx_strand_id
1 'polypeptide(L)'
;MKNMVASCLTAFVISLHCDGSLVRTMLPAITTINYKFTLVAESLIYRKNNLQEYWRSASKELLVQEFGGQKHILSKFANIPVDHIQGVRTLQLQLAGNASIEAYVESNLSYDSSWPTLPGKPLYPYTLDYLTSQQCNLGSRCPNEAFEGFWVLPITDLNGAEKECNTLASCNVT
;
A
#
# COMPACT_ATOMS: atom_id res chain seq x y z
N MET A 1 -19.71 -25.42 16.83
CA MET A 1 -19.57 -24.65 15.58
C MET A 1 -18.59 -23.52 15.85
N LYS A 2 -17.32 -23.67 15.42
CA LYS A 2 -16.34 -22.59 15.50
C LYS A 2 -16.51 -21.74 14.25
N ASN A 3 -16.85 -20.47 14.43
CA ASN A 3 -16.93 -19.50 13.35
C ASN A 3 -15.54 -19.39 12.70
N MET A 4 -15.39 -19.92 11.49
CA MET A 4 -14.23 -19.67 10.64
C MET A 4 -14.32 -18.22 10.17
N VAL A 5 -13.52 -17.34 10.78
CA VAL A 5 -13.17 -16.07 10.17
C VAL A 5 -12.18 -16.39 9.06
N ALA A 6 -12.60 -16.25 7.80
CA ALA A 6 -11.69 -16.32 6.67
C ALA A 6 -10.79 -15.08 6.68
N SER A 7 -9.58 -15.20 7.22
CA SER A 7 -8.57 -14.14 7.15
C SER A 7 -7.80 -14.26 5.84
N CYS A 8 -8.12 -13.41 4.86
CA CYS A 8 -7.21 -13.13 3.75
C CYS A 8 -6.04 -12.28 4.29
N LEU A 9 -4.80 -12.71 4.06
CA LEU A 9 -3.61 -11.93 4.42
C LEU A 9 -3.12 -11.15 3.19
N THR A 10 -2.92 -9.84 3.32
CA THR A 10 -2.25 -9.02 2.29
C THR A 10 -0.77 -8.94 2.62
N ALA A 11 0.12 -9.22 1.67
CA ALA A 11 1.57 -9.17 1.87
C ALA A 11 2.17 -7.93 1.20
N PHE A 12 3.02 -7.22 1.95
CA PHE A 12 3.80 -6.07 1.49
C PHE A 12 5.21 -6.56 1.15
N VAL A 13 5.69 -6.27 -0.06
CA VAL A 13 6.91 -6.90 -0.59
C VAL A 13 7.88 -5.84 -1.11
N ILE A 14 9.05 -5.72 -0.48
CA ILE A 14 10.12 -4.76 -0.84
C ILE A 14 11.15 -5.41 -1.76
N SER A 15 11.41 -4.82 -2.93
CA SER A 15 12.28 -5.42 -3.96
C SER A 15 13.75 -5.57 -3.54
N LEU A 16 14.31 -4.67 -2.72
CA LEU A 16 15.76 -4.61 -2.46
C LEU A 16 16.33 -5.80 -1.69
N HIS A 17 15.48 -6.59 -1.03
CA HIS A 17 15.87 -7.79 -0.28
C HIS A 17 14.97 -8.99 -0.60
N CYS A 18 14.25 -8.95 -1.72
CA CYS A 18 13.43 -10.09 -2.14
C CYS A 18 14.29 -11.17 -2.77
N ASP A 19 14.54 -12.24 -2.01
CA ASP A 19 14.83 -13.52 -2.61
C ASP A 19 13.54 -14.03 -3.29
N GLY A 20 13.53 -14.01 -4.63
CA GLY A 20 12.39 -14.48 -5.42
C GLY A 20 12.03 -15.94 -5.14
N SER A 21 12.95 -16.75 -4.61
CA SER A 21 12.68 -18.12 -4.17
C SER A 21 11.86 -18.15 -2.88
N LEU A 22 12.07 -17.23 -1.94
CA LEU A 22 11.28 -17.11 -0.70
C LEU A 22 9.85 -16.62 -0.98
N VAL A 23 9.69 -15.65 -1.88
CA VAL A 23 8.35 -15.24 -2.32
C VAL A 23 7.63 -16.41 -3.00
N ARG A 24 8.36 -17.22 -3.79
CA ARG A 24 7.83 -18.42 -4.43
C ARG A 24 7.47 -19.55 -3.45
N THR A 25 8.18 -19.71 -2.34
CA THR A 25 7.87 -20.73 -1.31
C THR A 25 6.75 -20.28 -0.38
N MET A 26 6.58 -18.99 -0.16
CA MET A 26 5.34 -18.44 0.43
C MET A 26 4.17 -18.57 -0.55
N LEU A 27 4.43 -18.58 -1.86
CA LEU A 27 3.41 -18.62 -2.91
C LEU A 27 2.40 -19.77 -2.81
N PRO A 28 2.75 -21.03 -2.55
CA PRO A 28 1.75 -22.08 -2.34
C PRO A 28 0.86 -21.84 -1.10
N ALA A 29 1.34 -21.18 -0.03
CA ALA A 29 0.43 -20.73 1.03
C ALA A 29 -0.49 -19.56 0.58
N ILE A 30 -0.05 -18.82 -0.44
CA ILE A 30 -0.71 -17.66 -1.07
C ILE A 30 -1.63 -18.05 -2.26
N THR A 31 -1.43 -19.19 -2.93
CA THR A 31 -2.17 -19.56 -4.16
C THR A 31 -3.07 -20.78 -4.00
N THR A 32 -2.91 -21.58 -2.93
CA THR A 32 -3.72 -22.80 -2.71
C THR A 32 -5.13 -22.48 -2.20
N ILE A 33 -5.45 -21.22 -1.98
CA ILE A 33 -6.78 -20.78 -1.60
C ILE A 33 -7.24 -19.79 -2.67
N ASN A 34 -8.47 -19.93 -3.17
CA ASN A 34 -9.13 -19.04 -4.15
C ASN A 34 -9.29 -17.58 -3.67
N TYR A 35 -8.47 -17.13 -2.73
CA TYR A 35 -8.39 -15.78 -2.25
C TYR A 35 -7.48 -14.99 -3.18
N LYS A 36 -7.99 -13.86 -3.68
CA LYS A 36 -7.20 -12.85 -4.38
C LYS A 36 -6.24 -12.24 -3.36
N PHE A 37 -5.08 -12.86 -3.14
CA PHE A 37 -4.02 -12.25 -2.36
C PHE A 37 -3.55 -11.03 -3.11
N THR A 38 -3.61 -9.87 -2.46
CA THR A 38 -3.03 -8.67 -3.04
C THR A 38 -1.61 -8.52 -2.56
N LEU A 39 -0.69 -8.46 -3.52
CA LEU A 39 0.65 -7.97 -3.25
C LEU A 39 0.68 -6.47 -3.37
N VAL A 40 1.35 -5.88 -2.40
CA VAL A 40 1.51 -4.44 -2.32
C VAL A 40 2.95 -4.08 -2.67
N ALA A 41 3.10 -3.30 -3.74
CA ALA A 41 4.38 -2.75 -4.16
C ALA A 41 4.83 -1.67 -3.15
N GLU A 42 6.05 -1.82 -2.64
CA GLU A 42 6.74 -0.92 -1.72
C GLU A 42 8.16 -0.60 -2.25
N SER A 43 8.41 0.66 -2.64
CA SER A 43 9.68 1.26 -3.17
C SER A 43 10.88 0.37 -3.55
N LEU A 44 11.47 0.65 -4.71
CA LEU A 44 12.77 0.13 -5.14
C LEU A 44 13.95 0.79 -4.41
N ILE A 45 13.74 1.92 -3.73
CA ILE A 45 14.80 2.70 -3.08
C ILE A 45 14.47 2.95 -1.60
N TYR A 46 15.10 2.16 -0.71
CA TYR A 46 15.00 2.32 0.75
C TYR A 46 16.12 3.19 1.35
N ARG A 47 17.22 3.41 0.61
CA ARG A 47 18.45 4.06 1.13
C ARG A 47 18.61 5.54 0.80
N LYS A 48 17.51 6.27 0.55
CA LYS A 48 17.61 7.73 0.36
C LYS A 48 17.62 8.47 1.70
N ASN A 49 18.46 9.50 1.80
CA ASN A 49 18.39 10.46 2.89
C ASN A 49 17.05 11.21 2.80
N ASN A 50 16.34 11.32 3.92
CA ASN A 50 15.01 11.92 4.01
C ASN A 50 13.94 11.25 3.12
N LEU A 51 13.60 9.99 3.44
CA LEU A 51 12.61 9.20 2.72
C LEU A 51 11.23 9.87 2.65
N GLN A 52 10.80 10.60 3.67
CA GLN A 52 9.49 11.24 3.68
C GLN A 52 9.36 12.30 2.57
N GLU A 53 10.37 13.16 2.44
CA GLU A 53 10.35 14.20 1.41
C GLU A 53 10.42 13.63 -0.01
N TYR A 54 11.18 12.54 -0.18
CA TYR A 54 11.29 11.85 -1.45
C TYR A 54 9.91 11.43 -2.00
N TRP A 55 9.08 10.81 -1.17
CA TRP A 55 7.72 10.41 -1.58
C TRP A 55 6.78 11.60 -1.72
N ARG A 56 6.83 12.53 -0.77
CA ARG A 56 5.95 13.70 -0.75
C ARG A 56 6.12 14.61 -1.96
N SER A 57 7.32 14.66 -2.52
CA SER A 57 7.68 15.50 -3.68
C SER A 57 7.85 14.72 -4.99
N ALA A 58 7.57 13.41 -4.99
CA ALA A 58 7.76 12.58 -6.17
C ALA A 58 6.83 13.01 -7.32
N SER A 59 7.36 13.00 -8.55
CA SER A 59 6.54 13.19 -9.74
C SER A 59 5.76 11.91 -10.07
N LYS A 60 4.69 12.06 -10.85
CA LYS A 60 3.91 10.93 -11.37
C LYS A 60 4.80 9.91 -12.08
N GLU A 61 5.69 10.37 -12.97
CA GLU A 61 6.56 9.51 -13.78
C GLU A 61 7.52 8.69 -12.89
N LEU A 62 8.04 9.32 -11.84
CA LEU A 62 8.88 8.64 -10.86
C LEU A 62 8.10 7.55 -10.12
N LEU A 63 6.86 7.84 -9.71
CA LEU A 63 6.01 6.89 -9.02
C LEU A 63 5.59 5.72 -9.93
N VAL A 64 5.36 5.96 -11.23
CA VAL A 64 5.15 4.90 -12.23
C VAL A 64 6.39 4.01 -12.34
N GLN A 65 7.59 4.59 -12.35
CA GLN A 65 8.83 3.81 -12.38
C GLN A 65 9.01 2.97 -11.11
N GLU A 66 8.73 3.53 -9.93
CA GLU A 66 8.83 2.84 -8.65
C GLU A 66 7.82 1.68 -8.57
N PHE A 67 6.52 1.95 -8.70
CA PHE A 67 5.48 0.96 -8.44
C PHE A 67 5.15 0.08 -9.65
N GLY A 68 5.11 0.66 -10.86
CA GLY A 68 4.96 -0.11 -12.10
C GLY A 68 6.18 -1.01 -12.35
N GLY A 69 7.39 -0.47 -12.14
CA GLY A 69 8.62 -1.25 -12.21
C GLY A 69 8.65 -2.40 -11.20
N GLN A 70 8.30 -2.14 -9.95
CA GLN A 70 8.22 -3.18 -8.92
C GLN A 70 7.17 -4.25 -9.23
N LYS A 71 6.00 -3.87 -9.74
CA LYS A 71 4.97 -4.81 -10.18
C LYS A 71 5.52 -5.79 -11.23
N HIS A 72 6.30 -5.30 -12.20
CA HIS A 72 6.95 -6.16 -13.19
C HIS A 72 8.08 -7.02 -12.60
N ILE A 73 8.87 -6.48 -11.67
CA ILE A 73 9.91 -7.24 -10.96
C ILE A 73 9.29 -8.40 -10.17
N LEU A 74 8.25 -8.13 -9.38
CA LEU A 74 7.52 -9.14 -8.62
C LEU A 74 6.94 -10.21 -9.53
N SER A 75 6.27 -9.81 -10.62
CA SER A 75 5.72 -10.76 -11.58
C SER A 75 6.80 -11.68 -12.17
N LYS A 76 7.93 -11.12 -12.60
CA LYS A 76 9.03 -11.85 -13.23
C LYS A 76 9.77 -12.76 -12.26
N PHE A 77 10.24 -12.24 -11.13
CA PHE A 77 11.17 -12.97 -10.26
C PHE A 77 10.45 -13.88 -9.25
N ALA A 78 9.25 -13.50 -8.80
CA ALA A 78 8.44 -14.35 -7.93
C ALA A 78 7.48 -15.28 -8.71
N ASN A 79 7.40 -15.16 -10.04
CA ASN A 79 6.51 -15.94 -10.90
C ASN A 79 5.03 -15.79 -10.51
N ILE A 80 4.60 -14.54 -10.39
CA ILE A 80 3.25 -14.15 -10.01
C ILE A 80 2.58 -13.53 -11.24
N PRO A 81 1.35 -13.95 -11.59
CA PRO A 81 0.58 -13.27 -12.62
C PRO A 81 0.50 -11.77 -12.32
N VAL A 82 0.81 -10.92 -13.29
CA VAL A 82 0.92 -9.46 -13.07
C VAL A 82 -0.40 -8.85 -12.61
N ASP A 83 -1.52 -9.45 -13.02
CA ASP A 83 -2.90 -9.14 -12.63
C ASP A 83 -3.24 -9.56 -11.20
N HIS A 84 -2.40 -10.33 -10.51
CA HIS A 84 -2.56 -10.60 -9.08
C HIS A 84 -1.90 -9.51 -8.19
N ILE A 85 -1.15 -8.58 -8.79
CA ILE A 85 -0.51 -7.46 -8.08
C ILE A 85 -1.40 -6.22 -8.24
N GLN A 86 -2.24 -5.99 -7.24
CA GLN A 86 -3.38 -5.07 -7.31
C GLN A 86 -3.25 -3.84 -6.40
N GLY A 87 -2.35 -3.85 -5.42
CA GLY A 87 -2.30 -2.83 -4.37
C GLY A 87 -0.97 -2.10 -4.28
N VAL A 88 -1.00 -0.92 -3.65
CA VAL A 88 0.19 -0.12 -3.36
C VAL A 88 0.20 0.39 -1.91
N ARG A 89 1.40 0.47 -1.33
CA ARG A 89 1.67 1.13 -0.06
C ARG A 89 2.99 1.87 -0.22
N THR A 90 2.88 3.18 -0.23
CA THR A 90 4.02 4.09 -0.25
C THR A 90 4.67 4.13 1.12
N LEU A 91 5.99 4.02 1.11
CA LEU A 91 6.80 4.07 2.32
C LEU A 91 6.54 5.33 3.12
N GLN A 92 6.69 5.21 4.44
CA GLN A 92 6.45 6.30 5.40
C GLN A 92 5.02 6.87 5.37
N LEU A 93 4.09 6.20 4.69
CA LEU A 93 2.70 6.63 4.55
C LEU A 93 2.59 8.04 3.94
N GLN A 94 3.51 8.36 3.02
CA GLN A 94 3.56 9.67 2.36
C GLN A 94 3.07 9.58 0.93
N LEU A 95 1.99 10.30 0.63
CA LEU A 95 1.48 10.49 -0.72
C LEU A 95 2.03 11.79 -1.33
N ALA A 96 2.01 11.86 -2.66
CA ALA A 96 2.38 13.00 -3.49
C ALA A 96 1.14 13.74 -4.05
N GLY A 97 0.02 13.74 -3.31
CA GLY A 97 -1.25 14.26 -3.79
C GLY A 97 -1.84 13.43 -4.94
N ASN A 98 -2.41 14.10 -5.95
CA ASN A 98 -3.02 13.46 -7.12
C ASN A 98 -2.01 12.63 -7.92
N ALA A 99 -0.75 13.07 -8.00
CA ALA A 99 0.30 12.38 -8.73
C ALA A 99 0.51 10.93 -8.25
N SER A 100 0.26 10.65 -6.97
CA SER A 100 0.26 9.29 -6.44
C SER A 100 -0.82 8.43 -7.10
N ILE A 101 -2.06 8.88 -7.05
CA ILE A 101 -3.19 8.10 -7.57
C ILE A 101 -3.11 7.95 -9.10
N GLU A 102 -2.73 9.02 -9.80
CA GLU A 102 -2.48 8.98 -11.25
C GLU A 102 -1.45 7.93 -11.64
N ALA A 103 -0.34 7.86 -10.90
CA ALA A 103 0.71 6.88 -11.15
C ALA A 103 0.24 5.45 -10.86
N TYR A 104 -0.58 5.25 -9.83
CA TYR A 104 -1.13 3.94 -9.47
C TYR A 104 -2.11 3.43 -10.54
N VAL A 105 -3.02 4.30 -10.99
CA VAL A 105 -3.97 4.02 -12.07
C VAL A 105 -3.22 3.69 -13.36
N GLU A 106 -2.21 4.49 -13.73
CA GLU A 106 -1.37 4.22 -14.91
C GLU A 106 -0.61 2.87 -14.80
N SER A 107 -0.26 2.46 -13.58
CA SER A 107 0.39 1.18 -13.30
C SER A 107 -0.59 0.00 -13.17
N ASN A 108 -1.87 0.19 -13.51
CA ASN A 108 -2.95 -0.78 -13.36
C ASN A 108 -3.08 -1.34 -11.93
N LEU A 109 -2.87 -0.50 -10.92
CA LEU A 109 -3.14 -0.83 -9.52
C LEU A 109 -4.55 -0.36 -9.18
N SER A 110 -5.24 -1.14 -8.35
CA SER A 110 -6.67 -0.94 -8.05
C SER A 110 -6.91 -0.25 -6.71
N TYR A 111 -5.94 -0.28 -5.79
CA TYR A 111 -6.10 0.37 -4.50
C TYR A 111 -4.81 0.82 -3.83
N ASP A 112 -4.93 1.86 -2.98
CA ASP A 112 -3.88 2.36 -2.08
C ASP A 112 -4.16 1.98 -0.61
N SER A 113 -3.11 1.65 0.13
CA SER A 113 -3.13 1.54 1.59
C SER A 113 -1.95 2.30 2.19
N SER A 114 -1.85 3.59 1.87
CA SER A 114 -0.82 4.50 2.38
C SER A 114 -1.39 5.66 3.18
N TRP A 115 -2.71 5.88 3.13
CA TRP A 115 -3.32 7.09 3.70
C TRP A 115 -3.86 6.87 5.13
N PRO A 116 -3.19 7.38 6.17
CA PRO A 116 -3.70 7.31 7.54
C PRO A 116 -4.92 8.19 7.75
N THR A 117 -5.84 7.72 8.60
CA THR A 117 -6.94 8.54 9.12
C THR A 117 -6.45 9.44 10.24
N LEU A 118 -7.22 10.48 10.57
CA LEU A 118 -6.93 11.25 11.78
C LEU A 118 -7.29 10.46 13.05
N PRO A 119 -6.63 10.78 14.18
CA PRO A 119 -6.95 10.23 15.50
C PRO A 119 -8.44 10.30 15.82
N GLY A 120 -9.01 9.19 16.29
CA GLY A 120 -10.43 9.08 16.64
C GLY A 120 -11.42 9.20 15.46
N LYS A 121 -10.95 9.21 14.21
CA LYS A 121 -11.79 9.29 13.00
C LYS A 121 -11.55 8.11 12.05
N PRO A 122 -11.83 6.86 12.49
CA PRO A 122 -11.66 5.69 11.63
C PRO A 122 -12.57 5.77 10.40
N LEU A 123 -12.08 5.29 9.26
CA LEU A 123 -12.82 5.23 8.01
C LEU A 123 -12.84 3.81 7.48
N TYR A 124 -13.97 3.40 6.92
CA TYR A 124 -14.05 2.20 6.09
C TYR A 124 -13.36 2.43 4.74
N PRO A 125 -12.93 1.38 4.03
CA PRO A 125 -12.48 1.51 2.64
C PRO A 125 -13.53 2.19 1.77
N TYR A 126 -13.08 3.04 0.86
CA TYR A 126 -13.95 3.82 -0.02
C TYR A 126 -13.29 4.01 -1.39
N THR A 127 -14.08 4.35 -2.41
CA THR A 127 -13.58 4.69 -3.75
C THR A 127 -13.39 6.20 -3.90
N LEU A 128 -12.48 6.58 -4.78
CA LEU A 128 -12.28 7.97 -5.20
C LEU A 128 -13.21 8.35 -6.37
N ASP A 129 -14.35 7.68 -6.54
CA ASP A 129 -15.37 8.07 -7.55
C ASP A 129 -15.83 9.52 -7.39
N TYR A 130 -15.73 10.04 -6.17
CA TYR A 130 -16.02 11.42 -5.81
C TYR A 130 -14.86 12.01 -4.99
N LEU A 131 -14.89 13.33 -4.81
CA LEU A 131 -13.95 14.01 -3.94
C LEU A 131 -14.00 13.41 -2.53
N THR A 132 -12.85 12.95 -2.05
CA THR A 132 -12.72 12.36 -0.73
C THR A 132 -13.04 13.35 0.39
N SER A 133 -13.74 12.88 1.42
CA SER A 133 -13.92 13.61 2.68
C SER A 133 -12.85 13.29 3.72
N GLN A 134 -11.88 12.41 3.40
CA GLN A 134 -10.80 12.07 4.31
C GLN A 134 -9.91 13.29 4.53
N GLN A 135 -9.73 13.64 5.80
CA GLN A 135 -8.89 14.77 6.18
C GLN A 135 -7.41 14.38 6.03
N CYS A 136 -6.61 15.33 5.57
CA CYS A 136 -5.17 15.15 5.40
C CYS A 136 -4.41 15.51 6.67
N ASN A 137 -3.40 14.72 7.02
CA ASN A 137 -2.49 15.05 8.13
C ASN A 137 -1.67 16.30 7.80
N LEU A 138 -1.33 17.08 8.84
CA LEU A 138 -0.52 18.29 8.67
C LEU A 138 0.84 17.94 8.04
N GLY A 139 1.16 18.58 6.93
CA GLY A 139 2.43 18.37 6.22
C GLY A 139 2.41 17.25 5.17
N SER A 140 1.34 16.44 5.10
CA SER A 140 1.12 15.45 4.03
C SER A 140 0.51 16.11 2.78
N ARG A 141 0.73 15.51 1.60
CA ARG A 141 0.05 15.88 0.36
C ARG A 141 -0.95 14.81 0.00
N CYS A 142 -2.23 15.07 0.27
CA CYS A 142 -3.30 14.12 -0.02
C CYS A 142 -3.99 14.42 -1.35
N PRO A 143 -4.54 13.39 -2.02
CA PRO A 143 -5.35 13.55 -3.22
C PRO A 143 -6.55 14.49 -2.98
N ASN A 144 -6.88 15.31 -3.97
CA ASN A 144 -7.98 16.28 -3.93
C ASN A 144 -8.82 16.29 -5.22
N GLU A 145 -8.74 15.22 -6.01
CA GLU A 145 -9.52 14.99 -7.22
C GLU A 145 -10.23 13.63 -7.14
N ALA A 146 -11.17 13.40 -8.06
CA ALA A 146 -11.85 12.12 -8.22
C ALA A 146 -11.08 11.21 -9.20
N PHE A 147 -10.95 9.95 -8.84
CA PHE A 147 -10.34 8.86 -9.60
C PHE A 147 -11.30 7.67 -9.61
N GLU A 148 -12.15 7.62 -10.64
CA GLU A 148 -13.20 6.60 -10.76
C GLU A 148 -12.65 5.17 -10.69
N GLY A 149 -13.26 4.35 -9.85
CA GLY A 149 -12.91 2.95 -9.61
C GLY A 149 -11.69 2.73 -8.71
N PHE A 150 -10.92 3.77 -8.36
CA PHE A 150 -9.74 3.60 -7.52
C PHE A 150 -10.10 3.55 -6.04
N TRP A 151 -9.62 2.53 -5.33
CA TRP A 151 -9.93 2.33 -3.91
C TRP A 151 -8.86 2.92 -2.99
N VAL A 152 -9.31 3.48 -1.88
CA VAL A 152 -8.48 3.81 -0.73
C VAL A 152 -8.86 2.87 0.41
N LEU A 153 -7.86 2.24 1.01
CA LEU A 153 -7.96 1.45 2.25
C LEU A 153 -7.26 2.25 3.36
N PRO A 154 -7.99 3.14 4.06
CA PRO A 154 -7.40 4.04 5.05
C PRO A 154 -6.75 3.27 6.18
N ILE A 155 -5.60 3.76 6.66
CA ILE A 155 -4.92 3.19 7.81
C ILE A 155 -5.47 3.87 9.07
N THR A 156 -6.24 3.13 9.85
CA THR A 156 -6.63 3.59 11.18
C THR A 156 -5.51 3.28 12.16
N ASP A 157 -5.04 4.31 12.87
CA ASP A 157 -4.04 4.13 13.92
C ASP A 157 -4.61 3.27 15.05
N LEU A 158 -3.75 2.40 15.56
CA LEU A 158 -4.02 1.58 16.73
C LEU A 158 -3.68 2.38 17.98
N ASN A 159 -4.39 2.09 19.06
CA ASN A 159 -4.06 2.61 20.37
C ASN A 159 -2.95 1.74 20.99
N GLY A 160 -1.70 2.20 20.91
CA GLY A 160 -0.60 1.64 21.67
C GLY A 160 -0.62 2.09 23.13
N ALA A 161 0.23 1.50 23.96
CA ALA A 161 0.28 1.81 25.40
C ALA A 161 0.68 3.28 25.69
N GLU A 162 1.55 3.86 24.87
CA GLU A 162 2.10 5.21 25.08
C GLU A 162 1.78 6.18 23.94
N LYS A 163 1.48 5.68 22.74
CA LYS A 163 1.22 6.47 21.55
C LYS A 163 0.31 5.73 20.56
N GLU A 164 -0.37 6.50 19.73
CA GLU A 164 -1.01 5.98 18.52
C GLU A 164 0.04 5.52 17.50
N CYS A 165 -0.31 4.52 16.71
CA CYS A 165 0.64 3.79 15.88
C CYS A 165 -0.05 3.07 14.70
N ASN A 166 0.57 3.14 13.53
CA ASN A 166 0.01 2.62 12.28
C ASN A 166 0.42 1.16 11.96
N THR A 167 1.32 0.58 12.74
CA THR A 167 1.74 -0.82 12.61
C THR A 167 1.89 -1.46 13.99
N LEU A 168 1.54 -2.74 14.12
CA LEU A 168 1.69 -3.49 15.38
C LEU A 168 3.11 -3.42 15.95
N ALA A 169 4.13 -3.50 15.08
CA ALA A 169 5.53 -3.37 15.48
C ALA A 169 5.84 -2.01 16.14
N SER A 170 5.25 -0.93 15.62
CA SER A 170 5.42 0.43 16.16
C SER A 170 4.59 0.73 17.42
N CYS A 171 3.62 -0.13 17.73
CA CYS A 171 2.70 0.04 18.85
C CYS A 171 3.23 -0.50 20.18
N ASN A 172 4.36 -1.22 20.16
CA ASN A 172 4.97 -1.85 21.33
C ASN A 172 3.96 -2.65 22.19
N VAL A 173 3.02 -3.34 21.53
CA VAL A 173 2.05 -4.23 22.18
C VAL A 173 2.75 -5.56 22.42
N THR A 174 3.30 -5.72 23.62
CA THR A 174 3.86 -6.99 24.13
C THR A 174 2.78 -7.83 24.81
#